data_AF-A0A968M297-F1
#
_entry.id   AF-A0A968M297-F1
#
_cell.length_a   1.000
_cell.length_b   1.000
_cell.length_c   1.000
_cell.angle_alpha   90.00
_cell.angle_beta   90.00
_cell.angle_gamma   90.00
#
_symmetry.space_group_name_H-M   'P 1'
#
loop_
_entity.id
_entity.type
_entity.pdbx_description
1 polymer ?
#
loop_
_entity_poly.entity_id
_entity_poly.type
_entity_poly.pdbx_seq_one_letter_code
_entity_poly.pdbx_strand_id
1 'polypeptide(L)'
;MVYSSDVTDKEWAIIEPLLPIRKKTRPPIWTKREILNGIFYQLKNGCNWSDLPRDLPPYSTVFWHYQQWCEEGAMERIMTELHHQARAQVKKNRSGQP
;
A
#
# COMPACT_ATOMS: atom_id res chain seq x y z
N MET A 1 2.78 15.34 -0.08
CA MET A 1 2.86 15.44 1.39
C MET A 1 3.12 14.03 1.92
N VAL A 2 4.02 13.82 2.90
CA VAL A 2 4.36 12.48 3.38
C VAL A 2 3.50 12.16 4.61
N TYR A 3 2.59 11.21 4.48
CA TYR A 3 1.76 10.69 5.55
C TYR A 3 2.48 9.53 6.26
N SER A 4 2.16 9.31 7.54
CA SER A 4 2.62 8.14 8.30
C SER A 4 2.14 6.80 7.72
N SER A 5 1.30 6.82 6.70
CA SER A 5 0.80 5.65 5.96
C SER A 5 1.51 5.44 4.62
N ASP A 6 2.43 6.34 4.23
CA ASP A 6 3.18 6.21 2.99
C ASP A 6 4.22 5.10 3.11
N VAL A 7 4.29 4.27 2.06
CA VAL A 7 5.27 3.21 1.93
C VAL A 7 6.65 3.83 1.72
N THR A 8 7.63 3.49 2.56
CA THR A 8 9.02 3.92 2.32
C THR A 8 9.59 3.25 1.08
N ASP A 9 10.58 3.85 0.44
CA ASP A 9 11.19 3.30 -0.79
C ASP A 9 11.75 1.87 -0.59
N LYS A 10 12.15 1.54 0.64
CA LYS A 10 12.63 0.20 1.02
C LYS A 10 11.50 -0.83 1.06
N GLU A 11 10.37 -0.47 1.67
CA GLU A 11 9.17 -1.32 1.68
C GLU A 11 8.60 -1.44 0.26
N TRP A 12 8.65 -0.34 -0.51
CA TRP A 12 8.21 -0.30 -1.89
C TRP A 12 8.97 -1.30 -2.77
N ALA A 13 10.30 -1.36 -2.64
CA ALA A 13 11.12 -2.30 -3.41
C ALA A 13 10.75 -3.77 -3.19
N ILE A 14 10.15 -4.09 -2.03
CA ILE A 14 9.70 -5.44 -1.68
C ILE A 14 8.28 -5.69 -2.19
N ILE A 15 7.42 -4.67 -2.14
CA ILE A 15 6.02 -4.75 -2.57
C ILE A 15 5.88 -4.72 -4.09
N GLU A 16 6.67 -3.90 -4.77
CA GLU A 16 6.63 -3.72 -6.23
C GLU A 16 6.62 -5.04 -7.02
N PRO A 17 7.50 -6.03 -6.75
CA PRO A 17 7.50 -7.30 -7.46
C PRO A 17 6.31 -8.20 -7.12
N LEU A 18 5.64 -7.99 -5.97
CA LEU A 18 4.45 -8.75 -5.57
C LEU A 18 3.19 -8.26 -6.28
N LEU A 19 3.22 -7.04 -6.82
CA LEU A 19 2.09 -6.47 -7.53
C LEU A 19 1.98 -7.06 -8.94
N PRO A 20 0.76 -7.38 -9.39
CA PRO A 20 0.58 -7.96 -10.70
C PRO A 20 1.05 -7.01 -11.80
N ILE A 21 1.81 -7.58 -12.74
CA ILE A 21 2.36 -6.86 -13.89
C ILE A 21 1.38 -7.03 -15.04
N ARG A 22 0.45 -6.09 -15.18
CA ARG A 22 -0.43 -6.03 -16.34
C ARG A 22 0.25 -5.33 -17.51
N LYS A 23 0.16 -5.90 -18.71
CA LYS A 23 0.57 -5.25 -19.97
C LYS A 23 -0.33 -4.02 -20.17
N LYS A 24 0.26 -2.83 -20.12
CA LYS A 24 -0.47 -1.56 -20.19
C LYS A 24 -0.65 -1.14 -21.65
N THR A 25 -1.90 -0.95 -22.07
CA THR A 25 -2.25 -0.33 -23.35
C THR A 25 -2.31 1.20 -23.28
N ARG A 26 -2.38 1.78 -22.06
CA ARG A 26 -2.37 3.23 -21.82
C ARG A 26 -1.40 3.60 -20.70
N PRO A 27 -0.72 4.75 -20.79
CA PRO A 27 0.08 5.26 -19.68
C PRO A 27 -0.85 5.55 -18.49
N PRO A 28 -0.55 5.07 -17.28
CA PRO A 28 -1.32 5.41 -16.10
C PRO A 28 -1.01 6.83 -15.66
N ILE A 29 -2.04 7.55 -15.23
CA ILE A 29 -1.92 8.88 -14.62
C ILE A 29 -1.29 8.77 -13.22
N TRP A 30 -1.57 7.67 -12.50
CA TRP A 30 -1.13 7.43 -11.13
C TRP A 30 -0.16 6.24 -11.06
N THR A 31 0.90 6.39 -10.28
CA THR A 31 1.82 5.29 -10.01
C THR A 31 1.17 4.23 -9.13
N LYS A 32 1.65 2.98 -9.22
CA LYS A 32 1.18 1.90 -8.33
C LYS A 32 1.41 2.24 -6.85
N ARG A 33 2.44 3.05 -6.55
CA ARG A 33 2.77 3.52 -5.21
C ARG A 33 1.72 4.47 -4.67
N GLU A 34 1.31 5.46 -5.45
CA GLU A 34 0.25 6.39 -5.03
C GLU A 34 -1.07 5.68 -4.77
N ILE A 35 -1.40 4.67 -5.59
CA ILE A 35 -2.59 3.83 -5.38
C ILE A 35 -2.46 3.04 -4.07
N LEU A 36 -1.31 2.42 -3.81
CA LEU A 36 -1.06 1.69 -2.55
C LEU A 36 -1.11 2.61 -1.34
N ASN A 37 -0.56 3.82 -1.43
CA ASN A 37 -0.63 4.82 -0.36
C ASN A 37 -2.10 5.18 -0.07
N GLY A 38 -2.95 5.31 -1.10
CA GLY A 38 -4.39 5.45 -0.96
C GLY A 38 -5.05 4.30 -0.19
N ILE A 39 -4.72 3.05 -0.55
CA ILE A 39 -5.24 1.85 0.10
C ILE A 39 -4.77 1.78 1.56
N PHE A 40 -3.48 2.02 1.84
CA PHE A 40 -2.96 1.99 3.20
C PHE A 40 -3.47 3.12 4.07
N TYR A 41 -3.68 4.30 3.50
CA TYR A 41 -4.34 5.40 4.19
C TYR A 41 -5.74 5.00 4.64
N GLN A 42 -6.53 4.42 3.73
CA GLN A 42 -7.86 3.92 4.02
C GLN A 42 -7.83 2.82 5.10
N LEU A 43 -6.95 1.83 4.98
CA LEU A 43 -6.84 0.71 5.92
C LEU A 43 -6.38 1.17 7.33
N LYS A 44 -5.51 2.17 7.40
CA LYS A 44 -4.98 2.70 8.67
C LYS A 44 -5.96 3.62 9.39
N ASN A 45 -6.66 4.48 8.65
CA ASN A 45 -7.56 5.47 9.24
C ASN A 45 -9.01 4.96 9.36
N GLY A 46 -9.39 3.94 8.59
CA GLY A 46 -10.76 3.39 8.59
C GLY A 46 -11.83 4.40 8.13
N CYS A 47 -11.46 5.42 7.36
CA CYS A 47 -12.41 6.41 6.82
C CYS A 47 -13.34 5.80 5.77
N ASN A 48 -14.27 6.56 5.21
CA ASN A 48 -14.97 6.11 4.00
C ASN A 48 -14.08 6.39 2.79
N TRP A 49 -14.19 5.60 1.72
CA TRP A 49 -13.40 5.82 0.49
C TRP A 49 -13.61 7.23 -0.08
N SER A 50 -14.82 7.78 0.06
CA SER A 50 -15.16 9.15 -0.38
C SER A 50 -14.42 10.24 0.39
N ASP A 51 -13.95 9.95 1.60
CA ASP A 51 -13.22 10.86 2.48
C ASP A 51 -11.70 10.78 2.27
N LEU A 52 -11.22 10.09 1.23
CA LEU A 52 -9.81 10.12 0.89
C LEU A 52 -9.36 11.58 0.62
N PRO A 53 -8.19 11.99 1.14
CA PRO A 53 -7.64 13.30 0.86
C PRO A 53 -7.40 13.48 -0.64
N ARG A 54 -7.62 14.71 -1.13
CA ARG A 54 -7.53 15.05 -2.56
C ARG A 54 -6.12 14.95 -3.13
N ASP A 55 -5.10 14.88 -2.27
CA ASP A 55 -3.70 14.66 -2.63
C ASP A 55 -3.42 13.22 -3.07
N LEU A 56 -4.32 12.28 -2.76
CA LEU A 56 -4.23 10.88 -3.17
C LEU A 56 -5.05 10.64 -4.45
N PRO A 57 -4.80 9.53 -5.17
CA PRO A 57 -5.58 9.19 -6.35
C PRO A 57 -7.09 9.13 -6.01
N PRO A 58 -7.97 9.44 -6.98
CA PRO A 58 -9.41 9.39 -6.78
C PRO A 58 -9.83 8.03 -6.21
N TYR A 59 -10.71 8.04 -5.21
CA TYR A 59 -11.13 6.84 -4.51
C TYR A 59 -11.63 5.73 -5.45
N SER A 60 -12.29 6.10 -6.56
CA SER A 60 -12.77 5.14 -7.56
C SER A 60 -11.63 4.35 -8.22
N THR A 61 -10.50 5.02 -8.49
CA THR A 61 -9.29 4.38 -9.02
C THR A 61 -8.64 3.50 -7.96
N VAL A 62 -8.52 3.99 -6.73
CA VAL A 62 -7.94 3.25 -5.61
C VAL A 62 -8.75 1.98 -5.32
N PHE A 63 -10.06 2.11 -5.22
CA PHE A 63 -10.98 1.00 -4.96
C PHE A 63 -10.97 -0.04 -6.08
N TRP A 64 -10.97 0.39 -7.34
CA TRP A 64 -10.87 -0.53 -8.48
C TRP A 64 -9.59 -1.36 -8.43
N HIS A 65 -8.45 -0.72 -8.15
CA HIS A 65 -7.18 -1.43 -7.98
C HIS A 65 -7.16 -2.35 -6.77
N TYR A 66 -7.70 -1.89 -5.63
CA TYR A 66 -7.82 -2.69 -4.41
C TYR A 66 -8.61 -3.98 -4.66
N GLN A 67 -9.78 -3.88 -5.30
CA GLN A 67 -10.60 -5.04 -5.60
C GLN A 67 -9.86 -6.02 -6.52
N GLN A 68 -9.25 -5.53 -7.59
CA GLN A 68 -8.50 -6.35 -8.53
C GLN A 68 -7.31 -7.06 -7.88
N TRP A 69 -6.57 -6.36 -7.01
CA TRP A 69 -5.45 -6.97 -6.29
C TRP A 69 -5.89 -7.93 -5.18
N CYS A 70 -7.10 -7.77 -4.65
CA CYS A 70 -7.71 -8.74 -3.76
C CYS A 70 -8.10 -10.01 -4.52
N GLU A 71 -8.74 -9.87 -5.69
CA GLU A 71 -9.10 -11.00 -6.57
C GLU A 71 -7.86 -11.79 -7.04
N GLU A 72 -6.74 -11.11 -7.31
CA GLU A 72 -5.47 -11.75 -7.67
C GLU A 72 -4.66 -12.27 -6.47
N GLY A 73 -5.13 -12.05 -5.23
CA GLY A 73 -4.43 -12.45 -4.00
C GLY A 73 -3.15 -11.67 -3.69
N ALA A 74 -2.88 -10.57 -4.42
CA ALA A 74 -1.71 -9.73 -4.21
C ALA A 74 -1.79 -8.98 -2.87
N MET A 75 -2.98 -8.51 -2.47
CA MET A 75 -3.17 -7.82 -1.19
C MET A 75 -2.82 -8.71 0.02
N GLU A 76 -3.16 -9.99 -0.03
CA GLU A 76 -2.84 -10.95 1.04
C GLU A 76 -1.34 -11.18 1.17
N ARG A 77 -0.63 -11.31 0.04
CA ARG A 77 0.83 -11.45 0.00
C ARG A 77 1.52 -10.20 0.56
N ILE A 78 1.08 -9.02 0.14
CA ILE A 78 1.61 -7.74 0.61
C ILE A 78 1.39 -7.60 2.11
N MET A 79 0.19 -7.87 2.60
CA MET A 79 -0.12 -7.81 4.03
C MET A 79 0.70 -8.80 4.85
N THR A 80 0.88 -10.03 4.34
CA THR A 80 1.70 -11.06 5.01
C THR A 80 3.15 -10.63 5.12
N GLU A 81 3.72 -10.10 4.04
CA GLU A 81 5.11 -9.64 4.01
C GLU A 81 5.31 -8.42 4.93
N LEU A 82 4.39 -7.45 4.90
CA LEU A 82 4.42 -6.30 5.79
C LEU A 82 4.26 -6.70 7.26
N HIS A 83 3.37 -7.64 7.58
CA HIS A 83 3.25 -8.17 8.93
C HIS A 83 4.52 -8.91 9.38
N HIS A 84 5.17 -9.64 8.48
CA HIS A 84 6.44 -10.30 8.78
C HIS A 84 7.53 -9.26 9.11
N GLN A 85 7.62 -8.18 8.33
CA GLN A 85 8.54 -7.07 8.62
C GLN A 85 8.21 -6.33 9.92
N ALA A 86 6.94 -6.01 10.16
CA ALA A 86 6.50 -5.35 11.39
C ALA A 86 6.86 -6.20 12.63
N ARG A 87 6.65 -7.52 12.56
CA ARG A 87 7.05 -8.45 13.64
C ARG A 87 8.57 -8.49 13.83
N ALA A 88 9.34 -8.49 12.75
CA ALA A 88 10.81 -8.44 12.82
C ALA A 88 11.31 -7.11 13.42
N GLN A 89 10.64 -5.99 13.11
CA GLN A 89 11.00 -4.66 13.59
C GLN A 89 10.65 -4.45 15.06
N VAL A 90 9.51 -4.99 15.53
CA VAL A 90 9.16 -5.02 16.97
C VAL A 90 10.19 -5.83 17.76
N LYS A 91 10.71 -6.92 17.19
CA LYS A 91 11.77 -7.72 17.82
C LYS A 91 13.08 -6.94 17.97
N LYS A 92 13.36 -6.02 17.02
CA LYS A 92 14.54 -5.15 17.02
C LYS A 92 14.41 -3.96 17.97
N ASN A 93 13.21 -3.39 18.12
CA ASN A 93 12.96 -2.28 19.07
C ASN A 93 12.95 -2.72 20.53
N ARG A 94 12.71 -4.01 20.82
CA ARG A 94 12.83 -4.57 22.18
C ARG A 94 14.28 -4.72 22.67
N SER A 95 15.26 -4.61 21.79
CA SER A 95 16.69 -4.76 22.10
C SER A 95 17.39 -3.44 22.49
N GLY A 96 16.63 -2.34 22.59
CA GLY A 96 17.20 -1.00 22.79
C GLY A 96 16.33 -0.09 23.65
N GLN A 97 15.86 -0.59 24.80
CA GLN A 97 15.28 0.27 25.83
C GLN A 97 16.08 0.08 27.14
N PRO A 98 16.90 1.07 27.55
CA PRO A 98 17.44 1.13 28.91
C PRO A 98 16.33 1.41 29.94
#